data_AF-A0A552U9A1-F1
#
_entry.id   AF-A0A552U9A1-F1
#
_cell.length_a   1.000
_cell.length_b   1.000
_cell.length_c   1.000
_cell.angle_alpha   90.00
_cell.angle_beta   90.00
_cell.angle_gamma   90.00
#
_symmetry.space_group_name_H-M   'P 1'
#
loop_
_entity.id
_entity.type
_entity.pdbx_description
1 polymer ?
#
loop_
_entity_poly.entity_id
_entity_poly.type
_entity_poly.pdbx_seq_one_letter_code
_entity_poly.pdbx_strand_id
1 'polypeptide(L)'
;MSMRAPDGQLPQIKVRVSDELRSKLEASARDKGWPVNREINARLEATYSNEDRFGSRANAAIFQVIGQAIHELEQRVGRRWTGDYAVWRAARDVAIAYVDQLRPPPDEAARIAELRQSELNAEAELRKAAEEYNQEYSPLFDDNFQPIYPWDQQIVAGTFESQPGDEGHQIQRTAYRKVFDLNENLIAIRHQIQRITIPQVEQHRMYSKIAHELLENLLKKSEDG
;
A
#
# COMPACT_ATOMS: atom_id res chain seq x y z
N MET A 1 15.54 -15.10 -9.79
CA MET A 1 17.02 -15.24 -9.87
C MET A 1 17.64 -14.55 -8.66
N SER A 2 18.16 -15.32 -7.69
CA SER A 2 18.85 -14.76 -6.52
C SER A 2 20.29 -14.44 -6.92
N MET A 3 20.66 -13.16 -6.99
CA MET A 3 22.04 -12.73 -7.19
C MET A 3 22.82 -12.92 -5.89
N ARG A 4 23.24 -14.16 -5.59
CA ARG A 4 24.30 -14.38 -4.60
C ARG A 4 25.64 -14.07 -5.24
N ALA A 5 26.43 -13.22 -4.60
CA ALA A 5 27.84 -13.06 -4.95
C ALA A 5 28.55 -14.44 -4.86
N PRO A 6 29.49 -14.74 -5.77
CA PRO A 6 30.11 -16.06 -5.89
C PRO A 6 30.91 -16.52 -4.66
N ASP A 7 31.19 -15.62 -3.73
CA ASP A 7 31.93 -15.84 -2.48
C ASP A 7 31.04 -15.94 -1.23
N GLY A 8 29.71 -15.84 -1.39
CA GLY A 8 28.77 -15.84 -0.26
C GLY A 8 28.87 -14.61 0.64
N GLN A 9 29.66 -13.60 0.26
CA GLN A 9 29.70 -12.34 1.00
C GLN A 9 28.46 -11.50 0.67
N LEU A 10 27.81 -10.98 1.70
CA LEU A 10 26.74 -10.01 1.50
C LEU A 10 27.35 -8.71 0.95
N PRO A 11 26.75 -8.11 -0.09
CA PRO A 11 27.27 -6.88 -0.67
C PRO A 11 27.34 -5.79 0.40
N GLN A 12 28.51 -5.16 0.54
CA GLN A 12 28.70 -4.07 1.50
C GLN A 12 28.12 -2.77 0.95
N ILE A 13 27.06 -2.26 1.58
CA ILE A 13 26.49 -0.97 1.24
C ILE A 13 27.23 0.13 2.00
N LYS A 14 27.92 1.02 1.29
CA LYS A 14 28.53 2.23 1.88
C LYS A 14 27.47 3.33 1.99
N VAL A 15 26.93 3.52 3.18
CA VAL A 15 25.92 4.56 3.46
C VAL A 15 26.61 5.84 3.94
N ARG A 16 26.29 6.98 3.33
CA ARG A 16 26.65 8.31 3.85
C ARG A 16 25.48 8.85 4.67
N VAL A 17 25.70 9.11 5.95
CA VAL A 17 24.72 9.68 6.88
C VAL A 17 25.30 10.91 7.56
N SER A 18 24.45 11.78 8.09
CA SER A 18 24.91 12.90 8.92
C SER A 18 25.58 12.41 10.20
N ASP A 19 26.50 13.20 10.75
CA ASP A 19 27.20 12.88 12.01
C ASP A 19 26.20 12.74 13.16
N GLU A 20 25.17 13.58 13.20
CA GLU A 20 24.11 13.51 14.20
C GLU A 20 23.37 12.15 14.16
N LEU A 21 23.00 11.68 12.96
CA LEU A 21 22.31 10.40 12.82
C LEU A 21 23.24 9.24 13.17
N ARG A 22 24.52 9.34 12.78
CA ARG A 22 25.55 8.35 13.18
C ARG A 22 25.66 8.26 14.69
N SER A 23 25.77 9.40 15.40
CA SER A 23 25.85 9.43 16.86
C SER A 23 24.62 8.81 17.52
N LYS A 24 23.40 9.06 16.98
CA LYS A 24 22.16 8.44 17.48
C LYS A 24 22.15 6.92 17.27
N LEU A 25 22.62 6.44 16.12
CA LEU A 25 22.72 5.00 15.84
C LEU A 25 23.76 4.32 16.74
N GLU A 26 24.92 4.94 16.93
CA GLU A 26 25.99 4.44 17.80
C GLU A 26 25.57 4.37 19.27
N ALA A 27 24.90 5.42 19.77
CA ALA A 27 24.35 5.42 21.13
C ALA A 27 23.32 4.28 21.30
N SER A 28 22.35 4.18 20.39
CA SER A 28 21.34 3.12 20.46
C SER A 28 21.91 1.71 20.33
N ALA A 29 22.92 1.52 19.49
CA ALA A 29 23.60 0.24 19.32
C ALA A 29 24.38 -0.15 20.59
N ARG A 30 25.06 0.83 21.22
CA ARG A 30 25.76 0.64 22.51
C ARG A 30 24.80 0.24 23.62
N ASP A 31 23.66 0.93 23.74
CA ASP A 31 22.65 0.64 24.76
C ASP A 31 22.08 -0.78 24.64
N LYS A 32 21.96 -1.29 23.41
CA LYS A 32 21.49 -2.66 23.11
C LYS A 32 22.61 -3.71 23.13
N GLY A 33 23.88 -3.29 23.23
CA GLY A 33 25.05 -4.16 23.18
C GLY A 33 25.32 -4.80 21.80
N TRP A 34 24.89 -4.18 20.70
CA TRP A 34 25.03 -4.74 19.34
C TRP A 34 25.89 -3.86 18.41
N PRO A 35 26.45 -4.40 17.31
CA PRO A 35 27.15 -3.61 16.32
C PRO A 35 26.23 -2.61 15.61
N VAL A 36 26.76 -1.44 15.23
CA VAL A 36 26.01 -0.37 14.52
C VAL A 36 25.33 -0.90 13.25
N ASN A 37 26.01 -1.75 12.48
CA ASN A 37 25.43 -2.36 11.27
C ASN A 37 24.19 -3.20 11.57
N ARG A 38 24.15 -3.90 12.72
CA ARG A 38 22.97 -4.68 13.13
C ARG A 38 21.82 -3.76 13.50
N GLU A 39 22.10 -2.65 14.18
CA GLU A 39 21.07 -1.64 14.49
C GLU A 39 20.50 -1.00 13.23
N ILE A 40 21.35 -0.69 12.23
CA ILE A 40 20.91 -0.17 10.93
C ILE A 40 19.97 -1.16 10.25
N ASN A 41 20.37 -2.43 10.13
CA ASN A 41 19.54 -3.47 9.51
C ASN A 41 18.23 -3.66 10.27
N ALA A 42 18.26 -3.73 11.60
CA ALA A 42 17.06 -3.87 12.41
C ALA A 42 16.08 -2.70 12.22
N ARG A 43 16.56 -1.46 12.09
CA ARG A 43 15.71 -0.29 11.81
C ARG A 43 15.15 -0.30 10.40
N LEU A 44 15.93 -0.74 9.41
CA LEU A 44 15.46 -0.90 8.04
C LEU A 44 14.38 -1.98 7.96
N GLU A 45 14.62 -3.15 8.54
CA GLU A 45 13.65 -4.23 8.66
C GLU A 45 12.39 -3.78 9.40
N ALA A 46 12.53 -3.05 10.51
CA ALA A 46 11.38 -2.49 11.22
C ALA A 46 10.61 -1.49 10.35
N THR A 47 11.28 -0.72 9.49
CA THR A 47 10.61 0.22 8.57
C THR A 47 9.75 -0.55 7.57
N TYR A 48 10.31 -1.57 6.90
CA TYR A 48 9.56 -2.40 5.96
C TYR A 48 8.45 -3.21 6.65
N SER A 49 8.76 -3.84 7.79
CA SER A 49 7.77 -4.60 8.55
C SER A 49 6.62 -3.72 9.05
N ASN A 50 6.89 -2.47 9.41
CA ASN A 50 5.85 -1.52 9.77
C ASN A 50 4.99 -1.15 8.55
N GLU A 51 5.61 -0.87 7.39
CA GLU A 51 4.86 -0.61 6.15
C GLU A 51 3.92 -1.77 5.79
N ASP A 52 4.39 -3.02 5.92
CA ASP A 52 3.59 -4.23 5.70
C ASP A 52 2.45 -4.36 6.72
N ARG A 53 2.71 -4.11 8.01
CA ARG A 53 1.70 -4.20 9.08
C ARG A 53 0.56 -3.20 8.90
N PHE A 54 0.85 -2.01 8.41
CA PHE A 54 -0.16 -0.98 8.16
C PHE A 54 -0.77 -1.09 6.76
N GLY A 55 -0.36 -2.08 5.96
CA GLY A 55 -0.82 -2.34 4.59
C GLY A 55 -0.30 -1.34 3.54
N SER A 56 0.19 -0.17 3.96
CA SER A 56 0.87 0.79 3.10
C SER A 56 1.67 1.82 3.92
N ARG A 57 2.66 2.44 3.26
CA ARG A 57 3.43 3.57 3.81
C ARG A 57 2.54 4.78 4.16
N ALA A 58 1.49 5.02 3.36
CA ALA A 58 0.53 6.09 3.62
C ALA A 58 -0.21 5.85 4.95
N ASN A 59 -0.71 4.64 5.17
CA ASN A 59 -1.38 4.27 6.42
C ASN A 59 -0.43 4.38 7.61
N ALA A 60 0.81 3.91 7.48
CA ALA A 60 1.81 4.03 8.54
C ALA A 60 2.03 5.50 8.95
N ALA A 61 2.11 6.42 7.98
CA ALA A 61 2.24 7.85 8.25
C ALA A 61 1.02 8.42 9.01
N ILE A 62 -0.20 8.04 8.61
CA ILE A 62 -1.45 8.45 9.28
C ILE A 62 -1.43 8.01 10.75
N PHE A 63 -1.10 6.74 11.02
CA PHE A 63 -1.02 6.24 12.41
C PHE A 63 0.08 6.92 13.23
N GLN A 64 1.21 7.26 12.62
CA GLN A 64 2.27 8.01 13.29
C GLN A 64 1.79 9.41 13.69
N VAL A 65 1.09 10.12 12.80
CA VAL A 65 0.54 11.45 13.09
C VAL A 65 -0.52 11.38 14.19
N ILE A 66 -1.44 10.41 14.13
CA ILE A 66 -2.44 10.19 15.19
C ILE A 66 -1.75 9.87 16.53
N GLY A 67 -0.76 8.97 16.51
CA GLY A 67 0.01 8.60 17.71
C GLY A 67 0.73 9.79 18.33
N GLN A 68 1.33 10.66 17.51
CA GLN A 68 1.96 11.89 17.97
C GLN A 68 0.96 12.86 18.60
N ALA A 69 -0.21 13.04 17.98
CA ALA A 69 -1.25 13.92 18.52
C ALA A 69 -1.82 13.41 19.86
N ILE A 70 -2.01 12.10 19.98
CA ILE A 70 -2.40 11.47 21.26
C ILE A 70 -1.29 11.65 22.30
N HIS A 71 -0.02 11.52 21.91
CA HIS A 71 1.09 11.76 22.83
C HIS A 71 1.12 13.20 23.35
N GLU A 72 0.90 14.19 22.48
CA GLU A 72 0.82 15.60 22.87
C GLU A 72 -0.36 15.88 23.82
N LEU A 73 -1.52 15.24 23.58
CA LEU A 73 -2.66 15.27 24.50
C LEU A 73 -2.28 14.72 25.88
N GLU A 74 -1.61 13.57 25.96
CA GLU A 74 -1.16 12.98 27.22
C GLU A 74 -0.20 13.91 28.00
N GLN A 75 0.75 14.55 27.29
CA GLN A 75 1.69 15.49 27.90
C GLN A 75 0.98 16.70 28.51
N ARG A 76 -0.03 17.24 27.82
CA ARG A 76 -0.80 18.40 28.30
C ARG A 76 -1.69 18.07 29.49
N VAL A 77 -2.35 16.90 29.47
CA VAL A 77 -3.27 16.48 30.53
C VAL A 77 -2.53 15.85 31.72
N GLY A 78 -1.27 15.44 31.54
CA GLY A 78 -0.44 14.81 32.57
C GLY A 78 -0.88 13.38 32.94
N ARG A 79 -1.71 12.74 32.11
CA ARG A 79 -2.28 11.41 32.33
C ARG A 79 -2.22 10.60 31.04
N ARG A 80 -2.07 9.27 31.17
CA ARG A 80 -2.04 8.36 30.02
C ARG A 80 -3.43 8.04 29.52
N TRP A 81 -3.63 8.02 28.20
CA TRP A 81 -4.93 7.71 27.60
C TRP A 81 -5.37 6.27 27.86
N THR A 82 -4.44 5.35 28.08
CA THR A 82 -4.74 3.95 28.40
C THR A 82 -5.17 3.71 29.85
N GLY A 83 -4.95 4.69 30.74
CA GLY A 83 -5.22 4.56 32.17
C GLY A 83 -6.37 5.44 32.68
N ASP A 84 -6.88 6.35 31.85
CA ASP A 84 -7.93 7.32 32.23
C ASP A 84 -9.00 7.37 31.13
N TYR A 85 -10.26 7.09 31.50
CA TYR A 85 -11.36 7.03 30.54
C TYR A 85 -11.67 8.38 29.88
N ALA A 86 -11.50 9.51 30.58
CA ALA A 86 -11.73 10.82 29.99
C ALA A 86 -10.66 11.13 28.94
N VAL A 87 -9.40 10.79 29.23
CA VAL A 87 -8.29 10.95 28.27
C VAL A 87 -8.44 9.99 27.09
N TRP A 88 -8.89 8.75 27.32
CA TRP A 88 -9.26 7.82 26.25
C TRP A 88 -10.35 8.41 25.33
N ARG A 89 -11.39 9.01 25.94
CA ARG A 89 -12.36 9.98 25.37
C ARG A 89 -11.74 10.84 24.27
N ALA A 90 -10.91 11.76 24.75
CA ALA A 90 -10.29 12.77 23.92
C ALA A 90 -9.33 12.18 22.88
N ALA A 91 -8.56 11.14 23.21
CA ALA A 91 -7.66 10.48 22.28
C ALA A 91 -8.42 9.86 21.09
N ARG A 92 -9.56 9.22 21.35
CA ARG A 92 -10.46 8.71 20.31
C ARG A 92 -10.98 9.82 19.42
N ASP A 93 -11.45 10.92 19.99
CA ASP A 93 -12.02 12.03 19.23
C ASP A 93 -10.96 12.72 18.36
N VAL A 94 -9.72 12.85 18.87
CA VAL A 94 -8.56 13.30 18.08
C VAL A 94 -8.30 12.36 16.91
N ALA A 95 -8.25 11.05 17.14
CA ALA A 95 -8.02 10.07 16.08
C ALA A 95 -9.10 10.12 14.98
N ILE A 96 -10.38 10.20 15.38
CA ILE A 96 -11.50 10.33 14.43
C ILE A 96 -11.37 11.61 13.61
N ALA A 97 -11.09 12.74 14.26
CA ALA A 97 -11.00 14.01 13.56
C ALA A 97 -9.86 14.05 12.53
N TYR A 98 -8.75 13.35 12.78
CA TYR A 98 -7.68 13.16 11.79
C TYR A 98 -8.10 12.27 10.62
N VAL A 99 -8.81 11.17 10.89
CA VAL A 99 -9.30 10.27 9.83
C VAL A 99 -10.35 11.00 8.97
N ASP A 100 -11.24 11.77 9.58
CA ASP A 100 -12.27 12.54 8.87
C ASP A 100 -11.69 13.61 7.97
N GLN A 101 -10.53 14.18 8.31
CA GLN A 101 -9.81 15.14 7.45
C GLN A 101 -9.25 14.50 6.18
N LEU A 102 -9.00 13.19 6.21
CA LEU A 102 -8.54 12.39 5.07
C LEU A 102 -9.72 11.79 4.29
N ARG A 103 -10.95 12.12 4.67
CA ARG A 103 -12.12 11.67 3.92
C ARG A 103 -12.11 12.35 2.55
N PRO A 104 -12.24 11.58 1.45
CA PRO A 104 -12.42 12.16 0.13
C PRO A 104 -13.62 13.11 0.10
N PRO A 105 -13.52 14.27 -0.58
CA PRO A 105 -14.65 15.13 -0.91
C PRO A 105 -15.83 14.31 -1.47
N PRO A 106 -17.09 14.72 -1.26
CA PRO A 106 -18.25 13.95 -1.69
C PRO A 106 -18.28 13.60 -3.19
N ASP A 107 -17.82 14.52 -4.03
CA ASP A 107 -17.68 14.34 -5.47
C ASP A 107 -16.58 13.33 -5.83
N GLU A 108 -15.43 13.38 -5.16
CA GLU A 108 -14.39 12.35 -5.30
C GLU A 108 -14.85 10.99 -4.80
N ALA A 109 -15.62 10.94 -3.70
CA ALA A 109 -16.16 9.69 -3.16
C ALA A 109 -17.12 9.01 -4.15
N ALA A 110 -17.99 9.80 -4.81
CA ALA A 110 -18.88 9.30 -5.86
C ALA A 110 -18.07 8.76 -7.05
N ARG A 111 -17.03 9.48 -7.48
CA ARG A 111 -16.14 9.05 -8.56
C ARG A 111 -15.37 7.77 -8.21
N ILE A 112 -14.87 7.65 -6.98
CA ILE A 112 -14.22 6.43 -6.50
C ILE A 112 -15.21 5.25 -6.52
N ALA A 113 -16.46 5.47 -6.10
CA ALA A 113 -17.49 4.43 -6.14
C ALA A 113 -17.79 3.97 -7.58
N GLU A 114 -17.90 4.91 -8.53
CA GLU A 114 -18.08 4.61 -9.95
C GLU A 114 -16.89 3.81 -10.53
N LEU A 115 -15.65 4.21 -10.20
CA LEU A 115 -14.45 3.50 -10.61
C LEU A 115 -14.38 2.09 -10.01
N ARG A 116 -14.78 1.92 -8.75
CA ARG A 116 -14.86 0.60 -8.10
C ARG A 116 -15.91 -0.29 -8.75
N GLN A 117 -17.06 0.27 -9.11
CA GLN A 117 -18.07 -0.49 -9.85
C GLN A 117 -17.54 -0.89 -11.24
N SER A 118 -16.80 0.00 -11.90
CA SER A 118 -16.14 -0.29 -13.18
C SER A 118 -15.08 -1.38 -13.05
N GLU A 119 -14.30 -1.39 -11.96
CA GLU A 119 -13.33 -2.44 -11.63
C GLU A 119 -14.02 -3.81 -11.50
N LEU A 120 -15.11 -3.89 -10.71
CA LEU A 120 -15.88 -5.12 -10.53
C LEU A 120 -16.48 -5.64 -11.85
N ASN A 121 -16.98 -4.74 -12.69
CA ASN A 121 -17.52 -5.11 -14.00
C ASN A 121 -16.41 -5.65 -14.92
N ALA A 122 -15.25 -5.00 -14.95
CA ALA A 122 -14.09 -5.44 -15.74
C ALA A 122 -13.55 -6.80 -15.26
N GLU A 123 -13.50 -7.05 -13.95
CA GLU A 123 -13.11 -8.35 -13.39
C GLU A 123 -14.10 -9.45 -13.78
N ALA A 124 -15.40 -9.17 -13.74
CA ALA A 124 -16.44 -10.11 -14.16
C ALA A 124 -16.34 -10.44 -15.67
N GLU A 125 -16.10 -9.44 -16.51
CA GLU A 125 -15.90 -9.63 -17.95
C GLU A 125 -14.64 -10.43 -18.26
N LEU A 126 -13.52 -10.14 -17.58
CA LEU A 126 -12.27 -10.87 -17.71
C LEU A 126 -12.44 -12.34 -17.32
N ARG A 127 -13.12 -12.59 -16.20
CA ARG A 127 -13.44 -13.95 -15.73
C ARG A 127 -14.30 -14.69 -16.74
N LYS A 128 -15.37 -14.06 -17.24
CA LYS A 128 -16.25 -14.66 -18.25
C LYS A 128 -15.49 -14.98 -19.54
N ALA A 129 -14.62 -14.09 -20.02
CA ALA A 129 -13.81 -14.31 -21.21
C ALA A 129 -12.81 -15.47 -21.02
N ALA A 130 -12.23 -15.60 -19.82
CA ALA A 130 -11.36 -16.73 -19.48
C ALA A 130 -12.13 -18.06 -19.41
N GLU A 131 -13.36 -18.04 -18.86
CA GLU A 131 -14.24 -19.21 -18.82
C GLU A 131 -14.68 -19.64 -20.24
N GLU A 132 -15.07 -18.68 -21.11
CA GLU A 132 -15.39 -18.92 -22.52
C GLU A 132 -14.19 -19.53 -23.27
N TYR A 133 -12.99 -18.96 -23.08
CA TYR A 133 -11.76 -19.50 -23.64
C TYR A 133 -11.51 -20.95 -23.17
N ASN A 134 -11.63 -21.21 -21.86
CA ASN A 134 -11.44 -22.56 -21.35
C ASN A 134 -12.50 -23.53 -21.91
N GLN A 135 -13.77 -23.14 -22.00
CA GLN A 135 -14.80 -24.04 -22.56
C GLN A 135 -14.56 -24.37 -24.04
N GLU A 136 -14.17 -23.38 -24.83
CA GLU A 136 -13.98 -23.54 -26.27
C GLU A 136 -12.67 -24.28 -26.61
N TYR A 137 -11.60 -24.03 -25.86
CA TYR A 137 -10.27 -24.53 -26.18
C TYR A 137 -9.72 -25.60 -25.24
N SER A 138 -10.23 -25.76 -24.01
CA SER A 138 -9.79 -26.85 -23.11
C SER A 138 -9.94 -28.25 -23.71
N PRO A 139 -10.95 -28.57 -24.54
CA PRO A 139 -11.05 -29.89 -25.18
C PRO A 139 -9.97 -30.17 -26.24
N LEU A 140 -9.26 -29.14 -26.72
CA LEU A 140 -8.24 -29.25 -27.77
C LEU A 140 -6.84 -29.55 -27.21
N PHE A 141 -6.70 -29.62 -25.88
CA PHE A 141 -5.43 -29.89 -25.22
C PHE A 141 -5.49 -31.20 -24.40
N ASP A 142 -4.35 -31.90 -24.35
CA ASP A 142 -4.10 -33.06 -23.47
C ASP A 142 -4.39 -32.69 -22.00
N ASP A 143 -4.87 -33.66 -21.20
CA ASP A 143 -5.07 -33.59 -19.74
C ASP A 143 -3.88 -33.00 -18.94
N ASN A 144 -2.69 -32.93 -19.53
CA ASN A 144 -1.50 -32.28 -18.96
C ASN A 144 -1.45 -30.74 -19.14
N PHE A 145 -2.39 -30.12 -19.86
CA PHE A 145 -2.39 -28.68 -20.07
C PHE A 145 -2.93 -27.95 -18.84
N GLN A 146 -2.04 -27.25 -18.11
CA GLN A 146 -2.49 -26.40 -17.02
C GLN A 146 -3.21 -25.16 -17.60
N PRO A 147 -4.38 -24.78 -17.07
CA PRO A 147 -5.08 -23.58 -17.52
C PRO A 147 -4.14 -22.38 -17.42
N ILE A 148 -3.88 -21.75 -18.57
CA ILE A 148 -3.10 -20.52 -18.64
C ILE A 148 -3.99 -19.42 -18.09
N TYR A 149 -3.75 -19.06 -16.84
CA TYR A 149 -4.45 -17.93 -16.27
C TYR A 149 -3.79 -16.62 -16.70
N PRO A 150 -4.57 -15.60 -17.09
CA PRO A 150 -4.03 -14.36 -17.67
C PRO A 150 -3.10 -13.56 -16.74
N TRP A 151 -3.09 -13.86 -15.44
CA TRP A 151 -2.22 -13.23 -14.46
C TRP A 151 -0.80 -13.80 -14.41
N ASP A 152 -0.52 -14.92 -15.10
CA ASP A 152 0.85 -15.43 -15.25
C ASP A 152 1.61 -14.63 -16.32
N GLN A 153 2.18 -13.50 -15.89
CA GLN A 153 2.90 -12.51 -16.72
C GLN A 153 4.02 -13.09 -17.60
N GLN A 154 4.50 -14.31 -17.31
CA GLN A 154 5.58 -14.94 -18.07
C GLN A 154 5.18 -15.39 -19.49
N ILE A 155 3.89 -15.59 -19.76
CA ILE A 155 3.43 -16.09 -21.07
C ILE A 155 3.17 -14.93 -22.06
N VAL A 156 2.82 -13.74 -21.58
CA VAL A 156 2.47 -12.58 -22.42
C VAL A 156 3.68 -11.98 -23.17
N ALA A 157 4.90 -12.16 -22.64
CA ALA A 157 6.13 -11.65 -23.26
C ALA A 157 6.73 -12.61 -24.30
N GLY A 158 6.24 -13.85 -24.40
CA GLY A 158 6.68 -14.81 -25.40
C GLY A 158 6.01 -14.51 -26.73
N THR A 159 6.78 -14.04 -27.71
CA THR A 159 6.36 -14.00 -29.12
C THR A 159 5.97 -15.43 -29.55
N PHE A 160 4.67 -15.71 -29.63
CA PHE A 160 4.17 -16.91 -30.31
C PHE A 160 4.52 -16.80 -31.80
N GLU A 161 5.71 -17.30 -32.16
CA GLU A 161 6.11 -17.56 -33.55
C GLU A 161 5.28 -18.72 -34.09
N SER A 162 4.02 -18.43 -34.44
CA SER A 162 3.16 -19.39 -35.13
C SER A 162 3.47 -19.36 -36.63
N GLN A 163 3.46 -20.52 -37.28
CA GLN A 163 3.53 -20.60 -38.73
C GLN A 163 2.28 -19.93 -39.35
N PRO A 164 2.43 -19.11 -40.41
CA PRO A 164 1.28 -18.48 -41.08
C PRO A 164 0.40 -19.56 -41.74
N GLY A 165 -0.88 -19.64 -41.39
CA GLY A 165 -1.88 -20.47 -42.10
C GLY A 165 -2.80 -21.32 -41.23
N ASP A 166 -2.58 -21.37 -39.91
CA ASP A 166 -3.41 -22.18 -39.02
C ASP A 166 -4.59 -21.36 -38.45
N GLU A 167 -5.82 -21.66 -38.88
CA GLU A 167 -7.04 -21.00 -38.42
C GLU A 167 -7.20 -21.10 -36.89
N GLY A 168 -6.75 -22.20 -36.28
CA GLY A 168 -6.76 -22.37 -34.82
C GLY A 168 -5.91 -21.33 -34.09
N HIS A 169 -4.78 -20.94 -34.68
CA HIS A 169 -3.90 -19.91 -34.11
C HIS A 169 -4.49 -18.49 -34.21
N GLN A 170 -5.23 -18.18 -35.28
CA GLN A 170 -5.88 -16.87 -35.41
C GLN A 170 -7.01 -16.69 -34.39
N ILE A 171 -7.79 -17.74 -34.18
CA ILE A 171 -8.86 -17.78 -33.20
C ILE A 171 -8.29 -17.62 -31.78
N GLN A 172 -7.24 -18.38 -31.43
CA GLN A 172 -6.54 -18.23 -30.14
C GLN A 172 -5.98 -16.81 -29.95
N ARG A 173 -5.30 -16.24 -30.95
CA ARG A 173 -4.78 -14.87 -30.89
C ARG A 173 -5.89 -13.85 -30.61
N THR A 174 -7.07 -14.03 -31.21
CA THR A 174 -8.20 -13.12 -31.02
C THR A 174 -8.76 -13.21 -29.59
N ALA A 175 -8.92 -14.43 -29.06
CA ALA A 175 -9.39 -14.63 -27.69
C ALA A 175 -8.38 -14.13 -26.65
N TYR A 176 -7.09 -14.42 -26.83
CA TYR A 176 -6.01 -13.88 -25.99
C TYR A 176 -5.97 -12.35 -26.03
N ARG A 177 -6.16 -11.77 -27.22
CA ARG A 177 -6.15 -10.31 -27.36
C ARG A 177 -7.27 -9.65 -26.56
N LYS A 178 -8.48 -10.22 -26.58
CA LYS A 178 -9.62 -9.75 -25.78
C LYS A 178 -9.32 -9.79 -24.28
N VAL A 179 -8.77 -10.90 -23.78
CA VAL A 179 -8.37 -11.06 -22.38
C VAL A 179 -7.28 -10.05 -21.98
N PHE A 180 -6.29 -9.86 -22.84
CA PHE A 180 -5.20 -8.89 -22.63
C PHE A 180 -5.73 -7.46 -22.55
N ASP A 181 -6.58 -7.04 -23.51
CA ASP A 181 -7.15 -5.69 -23.54
C ASP A 181 -8.04 -5.42 -22.30
N LEU A 182 -8.78 -6.42 -21.80
CA LEU A 182 -9.54 -6.32 -20.55
C LEU A 182 -8.64 -6.16 -19.32
N ASN A 183 -7.52 -6.88 -19.27
CA ASN A 183 -6.56 -6.75 -18.16
C ASN A 183 -5.86 -5.39 -18.16
N GLU A 184 -5.48 -4.86 -19.33
CA GLU A 184 -4.95 -3.50 -19.45
C GLU A 184 -5.94 -2.44 -18.97
N ASN A 185 -7.23 -2.60 -19.32
CA ASN A 185 -8.29 -1.71 -18.82
C ASN A 185 -8.41 -1.78 -17.28
N LEU A 186 -8.38 -2.98 -16.70
CA LEU A 186 -8.41 -3.17 -15.24
C LEU A 186 -7.22 -2.48 -14.54
N ILE A 187 -6.01 -2.62 -15.09
CA ILE A 187 -4.80 -1.94 -14.59
C ILE A 187 -4.98 -0.42 -14.66
N ALA A 188 -5.51 0.10 -15.77
CA ALA A 188 -5.76 1.52 -15.94
C ALA A 188 -6.77 2.06 -14.91
N ILE A 189 -7.87 1.35 -14.64
CA ILE A 189 -8.87 1.71 -13.62
C ILE A 189 -8.22 1.76 -12.24
N ARG A 190 -7.43 0.74 -11.86
CA ARG A 190 -6.71 0.69 -10.58
C ARG A 190 -5.75 1.86 -10.41
N HIS A 191 -5.02 2.22 -11.48
CA HIS A 191 -4.13 3.39 -11.49
C HIS A 191 -4.91 4.70 -11.32
N GLN A 192 -6.11 4.83 -11.90
CA GLN A 192 -6.95 6.01 -11.70
C GLN A 192 -7.42 6.14 -10.24
N ILE A 193 -7.86 5.04 -9.62
CA ILE A 193 -8.24 5.00 -8.20
C ILE A 193 -7.05 5.43 -7.34
N GLN A 194 -5.85 4.85 -7.57
CA GLN A 194 -4.64 5.22 -6.83
C GLN A 194 -4.27 6.69 -6.98
N ARG A 195 -4.41 7.27 -8.17
CA ARG A 195 -4.11 8.69 -8.40
C ARG A 195 -5.08 9.64 -7.68
N ILE A 196 -6.30 9.21 -7.39
CA ILE A 196 -7.25 10.02 -6.61
C ILE A 196 -6.93 9.90 -5.12
N THR A 197 -6.51 8.72 -4.66
CA THR A 197 -6.29 8.47 -3.22
C THR A 197 -4.92 8.89 -2.69
N ILE A 198 -3.86 8.85 -3.51
CA ILE A 198 -2.47 9.15 -3.10
C ILE A 198 -2.17 10.65 -2.87
N PRO A 199 -2.73 11.63 -3.63
CA PRO A 199 -2.41 13.06 -3.44
C PRO A 199 -2.72 13.63 -2.06
N GLN A 200 -3.58 12.98 -1.27
CA GLN A 200 -3.96 13.44 0.06
C GLN A 200 -2.82 13.32 1.10
N VAL A 201 -1.81 12.48 0.84
CA VAL A 201 -0.67 12.32 1.77
C VAL A 201 0.26 13.54 1.76
N GLU A 202 0.40 14.24 0.63
CA GLU A 202 1.21 15.47 0.58
C GLU A 202 0.49 16.69 1.20
N GLN A 203 -0.85 16.63 1.32
CA GLN A 203 -1.64 17.63 2.04
C GLN A 203 -1.45 17.57 3.58
N HIS A 204 -0.69 16.60 4.11
CA HIS A 204 -0.39 16.46 5.55
C HIS A 204 0.20 17.71 6.22
N ARG A 205 0.93 18.57 5.50
CA ARG A 205 1.40 19.84 6.08
C ARG A 205 0.27 20.79 6.46
N MET A 206 -0.85 20.75 5.73
CA MET A 206 -2.02 21.57 6.02
C MET A 206 -2.82 21.00 7.20
N TYR A 207 -2.93 19.67 7.30
CA TYR A 207 -3.67 18.98 8.35
C TYR A 207 -3.04 19.13 9.75
N SER A 208 -1.72 19.31 9.85
CA SER A 208 -1.06 19.59 11.13
C SER A 208 -1.58 20.86 11.83
N LYS A 209 -1.95 21.90 11.07
CA LYS A 209 -2.48 23.15 11.65
C LYS A 209 -3.89 22.97 12.20
N ILE A 210 -4.77 22.31 11.44
CA ILE A 210 -6.17 22.06 11.81
C ILE A 210 -6.24 21.16 13.05
N ALA A 211 -5.38 20.15 13.12
CA ALA A 211 -5.32 19.29 14.29
C ALA A 211 -4.91 20.01 15.57
N HIS A 212 -3.99 20.98 15.47
CA HIS A 212 -3.63 21.81 16.61
C HIS A 212 -4.84 22.64 17.09
N GLU A 213 -5.59 23.25 16.16
CA GLU A 213 -6.81 24.00 16.48
C GLU A 213 -7.91 23.12 17.11
N LEU A 214 -8.07 21.88 16.63
CA LEU A 214 -9.00 20.92 17.21
C LEU A 214 -8.59 20.48 18.62
N LEU A 215 -7.29 20.23 18.84
CA LEU A 215 -6.76 19.88 20.15
C LEU A 215 -7.01 21.01 21.15
N GLU A 216 -6.75 22.26 20.76
CA GLU A 216 -7.05 23.45 21.57
C GLU A 216 -8.55 23.56 21.91
N ASN A 217 -9.43 23.30 20.94
CA ASN A 217 -10.88 23.37 21.16
C ASN A 217 -11.39 22.24 22.08
N LEU A 218 -10.84 21.03 21.97
CA LEU A 218 -11.18 19.91 22.84
C LEU A 218 -10.69 20.15 24.27
N LEU A 219 -9.50 20.72 24.44
CA LEU A 219 -8.96 21.07 25.75
C LEU A 219 -9.81 22.13 26.44
N LYS A 220 -10.18 23.21 25.76
CA LYS A 220 -11.09 24.23 26.31
C LYS A 220 -12.41 23.64 26.79
N LYS A 221 -13.02 22.76 25.99
CA LYS A 221 -14.26 22.07 26.38
C LYS A 221 -14.12 21.17 27.61
N SER A 222 -12.91 20.68 27.89
CA SER A 222 -12.64 19.84 29.07
C SER A 222 -12.37 20.65 30.34
N GLU A 223 -12.06 21.94 30.23
CA GLU A 223 -11.87 22.83 31.38
C GLU A 223 -13.22 23.40 31.87
N ASP A 224 -14.20 23.50 30.99
CA ASP A 224 -15.52 24.10 31.26
C ASP A 224 -16.55 23.12 31.87
N GLY A 225 -16.21 21.85 32.12
CA GLY A 225 -17.14 20.83 32.64
C GLY A 225 -16.49 19.81 33.57
#